data_AF-A0A5L4FUY8-F1
#
_entry.id   AF-A0A5L4FUY8-F1
#
_cell.length_a   1.000
_cell.length_b   1.000
_cell.length_c   1.000
_cell.angle_alpha   90.00
_cell.angle_beta   90.00
_cell.angle_gamma   90.00
#
_symmetry.space_group_name_H-M   'P 1'
#
loop_
_entity.id
_entity.type
_entity.pdbx_description
1 polymer ?
#
loop_
_entity_poly.entity_id
_entity_poly.type
_entity_poly.pdbx_seq_one_letter_code
_entity_poly.pdbx_strand_id
1 'polypeptide(L)'
;MKNFYTIIKRLAYKEFNPKNTLLCSTNGQLSKAQKEVFMYLNDNFKEAKVYLGFDNDSKGKEFEKSAKEFFHKATCLKPNFKDFNDDLIVAKHFNLENNFIKTDCQKLFFEMEKRAVLFIKNFHKMSHEEMAKELKQISTIDLPKYEKIKPKIEKYLETKTLDFSYNKLSQCLERELGKARVV
;
A
#
# COMPACT_ATOMS: atom_id res chain seq x y z
N MET A 1 10.44 -15.00 -8.30
CA MET A 1 11.69 -14.22 -8.09
C MET A 1 11.57 -12.71 -8.35
N LYS A 2 10.98 -12.24 -9.47
CA LYS A 2 10.92 -10.78 -9.80
C LYS A 2 10.24 -9.89 -8.74
N ASN A 3 9.17 -10.36 -8.09
CA ASN A 3 8.48 -9.56 -7.05
C ASN A 3 9.32 -9.39 -5.77
N PHE A 4 10.10 -10.39 -5.37
CA PHE A 4 10.92 -10.36 -4.14
C PHE A 4 12.09 -9.37 -4.22
N TYR A 5 12.80 -9.32 -5.35
CA TYR A 5 13.82 -8.29 -5.59
C TYR A 5 13.24 -6.87 -5.58
N THR A 6 12.00 -6.72 -6.07
CA THR A 6 11.32 -5.42 -6.10
C THR A 6 10.87 -5.00 -4.70
N ILE A 7 10.42 -5.93 -3.87
CA ILE A 7 10.10 -5.72 -2.45
C ILE A 7 11.35 -5.23 -1.69
N ILE A 8 12.52 -5.81 -1.93
CA ILE A 8 13.75 -5.40 -1.26
C ILE A 8 14.26 -4.04 -1.74
N LYS A 9 14.16 -3.76 -3.05
CA LYS A 9 14.39 -2.42 -3.58
C LYS A 9 13.47 -1.38 -2.90
N ARG A 10 12.23 -1.77 -2.59
CA ARG A 10 11.27 -0.92 -1.88
C ARG A 10 11.58 -0.76 -0.40
N LEU A 11 12.09 -1.81 0.26
CA LEU A 11 12.62 -1.71 1.63
C LEU A 11 13.77 -0.69 1.75
N ALA A 12 14.27 -0.17 0.62
CA ALA A 12 15.02 1.07 0.54
C ALA A 12 16.10 1.20 1.62
N TYR A 13 16.89 0.15 1.80
CA TYR A 13 18.26 0.41 2.17
C TYR A 13 18.93 1.01 0.95
N LYS A 14 19.30 2.29 1.04
CA LYS A 14 20.23 2.94 0.09
C LYS A 14 21.54 2.14 -0.08
N GLU A 15 21.78 1.18 0.81
CA GLU A 15 22.94 0.27 0.86
C GLU A 15 22.66 -1.17 0.38
N PHE A 16 21.46 -1.51 -0.12
CA PHE A 16 21.22 -2.87 -0.61
C PHE A 16 22.03 -3.13 -1.89
N ASN A 17 23.08 -3.94 -1.76
CA ASN A 17 23.84 -4.44 -2.88
C ASN A 17 23.63 -5.96 -3.00
N PRO A 18 23.05 -6.45 -4.11
CA PRO A 18 22.77 -7.88 -4.26
C PRO A 18 24.04 -8.75 -4.24
N LYS A 19 25.24 -8.17 -4.47
CA LYS A 19 26.51 -8.88 -4.41
C LYS A 19 26.99 -9.20 -3.00
N ASN A 20 26.52 -8.46 -1.98
CA ASN A 20 26.94 -8.63 -0.59
C ASN A 20 25.78 -8.87 0.38
N THR A 21 24.58 -9.16 -0.15
CA THR A 21 23.39 -9.37 0.67
C THR A 21 22.82 -10.76 0.46
N LEU A 22 22.64 -11.49 1.55
CA LEU A 22 21.91 -12.76 1.57
C LEU A 22 20.43 -12.49 1.82
N LEU A 23 19.57 -12.98 0.91
CA LEU A 23 18.13 -12.94 1.09
C LEU A 23 17.61 -14.32 1.49
N CYS A 24 16.90 -14.37 2.62
CA CYS A 24 16.24 -15.58 3.09
C CYS A 24 14.72 -15.38 3.07
N SER A 25 13.99 -16.36 2.54
CA SER A 25 12.54 -16.46 2.69
C SER A 25 12.20 -17.67 3.55
N THR A 26 11.21 -17.53 4.42
CA THR A 26 10.82 -18.59 5.35
C THR A 26 9.70 -19.47 4.81
N ASN A 27 9.18 -19.21 3.60
CA ASN A 27 7.98 -19.88 3.06
C ASN A 27 6.79 -19.91 4.05
N GLY A 28 6.72 -18.94 4.97
CA GLY A 28 5.65 -18.85 5.97
C GLY A 28 5.77 -19.81 7.16
N GLN A 29 6.93 -20.44 7.38
CA GLN A 29 7.20 -21.29 8.54
C GLN A 29 8.64 -21.08 9.04
N LEU A 30 8.86 -21.20 10.36
CA LEU A 30 10.20 -21.27 10.95
C LEU A 30 10.47 -22.69 11.44
N SER A 31 10.86 -23.53 10.50
CA SER A 31 11.27 -24.92 10.73
C SER A 31 12.54 -25.00 11.59
N LYS A 32 12.79 -26.19 12.17
CA LYS A 32 14.02 -26.47 12.93
C LYS A 32 15.29 -26.17 12.11
N ALA A 33 15.31 -26.59 10.84
CA ALA A 33 16.44 -26.34 9.94
C ALA A 33 16.70 -24.84 9.72
N GLN A 34 15.64 -24.02 9.59
CA GLN A 34 15.82 -22.56 9.46
C GLN A 34 16.37 -21.93 10.75
N LYS A 35 15.97 -22.43 11.93
CA LYS A 35 16.51 -21.98 13.20
C LYS A 35 18.00 -22.34 13.33
N GLU A 36 18.40 -23.53 12.91
CA GLU A 36 19.82 -23.94 12.86
C GLU A 36 20.63 -23.03 11.91
N VAL A 37 20.06 -22.69 10.74
CA VAL A 37 20.67 -21.71 9.83
C VAL A 37 20.77 -20.32 10.48
N PHE A 38 19.77 -19.87 11.21
CA PHE A 38 19.81 -18.58 11.90
C PHE A 38 20.91 -18.53 12.96
N MET A 39 21.05 -19.59 13.76
CA MET A 39 22.16 -19.74 14.71
C MET A 39 23.51 -19.66 13.99
N TYR A 40 23.69 -20.47 12.95
CA TYR A 40 24.92 -20.49 12.16
C TYR A 40 25.26 -19.10 11.58
N LEU A 41 24.28 -18.42 10.99
CA LEU A 41 24.48 -17.08 10.42
C LEU A 41 24.87 -16.06 11.51
N ASN A 42 24.15 -16.08 12.64
CA ASN A 42 24.45 -15.18 13.75
C ASN A 42 25.83 -15.45 14.36
N ASP A 43 26.31 -16.69 14.34
CA ASP A 43 27.60 -17.09 14.90
C ASP A 43 28.79 -16.77 14.02
N ASN A 44 28.64 -16.91 12.70
CA ASN A 44 29.73 -16.72 11.76
C ASN A 44 29.82 -15.29 11.19
N PHE A 45 28.73 -14.53 11.20
CA PHE A 45 28.66 -13.21 10.56
C PHE A 45 28.28 -12.11 11.56
N LYS A 46 29.10 -11.92 12.59
CA LYS A 46 28.83 -10.97 13.69
C LYS A 46 28.74 -9.50 13.25
N GLU A 47 29.35 -9.15 12.12
CA GLU A 47 29.32 -7.80 11.54
C GLU A 47 28.15 -7.57 10.57
N ALA A 48 27.40 -8.63 10.21
CA ALA A 48 26.30 -8.49 9.26
C ALA A 48 25.15 -7.67 9.86
N LYS A 49 24.63 -6.73 9.06
CA LYS A 49 23.37 -6.04 9.38
C LYS A 49 22.21 -6.98 9.08
N VAL A 50 21.40 -7.29 10.09
CA VAL A 50 20.26 -8.20 9.95
C VAL A 50 18.96 -7.41 9.90
N TYR A 51 18.14 -7.68 8.89
CA TYR A 51 16.82 -7.09 8.70
C TYR A 51 15.75 -8.17 8.74
N LEU A 52 14.74 -7.97 9.58
CA LEU A 52 13.60 -8.86 9.71
C LEU A 52 12.37 -8.19 9.12
N GLY A 53 11.88 -8.71 8.00
CA GLY A 53 10.66 -8.23 7.34
C GLY A 53 9.59 -9.30 7.32
N PHE A 54 8.57 -9.16 8.16
CA PHE A 54 7.45 -10.09 8.25
C PHE A 54 6.12 -9.38 7.94
N ASP A 55 5.11 -10.16 7.63
CA ASP A 55 3.75 -9.68 7.39
C ASP A 55 3.19 -8.98 8.65
N ASN A 56 2.30 -8.01 8.44
CA ASN A 56 1.60 -7.29 9.49
C ASN A 56 0.31 -8.02 9.88
N ASP A 57 0.48 -9.27 10.32
CA ASP A 57 -0.56 -10.08 10.93
C ASP A 57 -0.04 -10.76 12.21
N SER A 58 -0.89 -11.53 12.89
CA SER A 58 -0.52 -12.20 14.13
C SER A 58 0.64 -13.19 13.95
N LYS A 59 0.64 -13.95 12.84
CA LYS A 59 1.70 -14.94 12.56
C LYS A 59 3.02 -14.26 12.25
N GLY A 60 3.02 -13.18 11.48
CA GLY A 60 4.21 -12.39 11.19
C GLY A 60 4.83 -11.79 12.46
N LYS A 61 4.00 -11.37 13.43
CA LYS A 61 4.48 -10.92 14.76
C LYS A 61 5.11 -12.06 15.57
N GLU A 62 4.53 -13.26 15.54
CA GLU A 62 5.10 -14.44 16.18
C GLU A 62 6.46 -14.81 15.57
N PHE A 63 6.55 -14.84 14.23
CA PHE A 63 7.81 -15.12 13.54
C PHE A 63 8.88 -14.06 13.80
N GLU A 64 8.50 -12.78 13.87
CA GLU A 64 9.43 -11.73 14.28
C GLU A 64 9.99 -11.98 15.68
N LYS A 65 9.12 -12.35 16.63
CA LYS A 65 9.54 -12.66 18.00
C LYS A 65 10.50 -13.85 18.02
N SER A 66 10.16 -14.95 17.35
CA SER A 66 11.04 -16.12 17.27
C SER A 66 12.36 -15.82 16.57
N ALA A 67 12.38 -15.00 15.51
CA ALA A 67 13.62 -14.64 14.82
C ALA A 67 14.52 -13.72 15.67
N LYS A 68 13.92 -12.84 16.49
CA LYS A 68 14.65 -11.98 17.44
C LYS A 68 15.38 -12.74 18.54
N GLU A 69 14.95 -13.96 18.86
CA GLU A 69 15.67 -14.84 19.80
C GLU A 69 17.05 -15.24 19.26
N PHE A 70 17.23 -15.27 17.93
CA PHE A 70 18.50 -15.58 17.30
C PHE A 70 19.29 -14.32 16.92
N PHE A 71 18.59 -13.26 16.48
CA PHE A 71 19.21 -12.02 16.00
C PHE A 71 18.82 -10.82 16.88
N HIS A 72 19.44 -10.71 18.05
CA HIS A 72 19.09 -9.66 19.03
C HIS A 72 19.32 -8.23 18.53
N LYS A 73 20.27 -8.02 17.60
CA LYS A 73 20.59 -6.70 17.02
C LYS A 73 19.85 -6.42 15.71
N ALA A 74 18.91 -7.28 15.31
CA ALA A 74 18.23 -7.12 14.04
C ALA A 74 17.30 -5.91 14.02
N THR A 75 17.27 -5.21 12.88
CA THR A 75 16.30 -4.14 12.62
C THR A 75 15.03 -4.74 12.04
N CYS A 76 13.89 -4.44 12.66
CA CYS A 76 12.60 -4.94 12.20
C CYS A 76 11.95 -3.95 11.26
N LEU A 77 11.56 -4.44 10.10
CA LEU A 77 10.88 -3.69 9.07
C LEU A 77 9.40 -4.02 9.17
N LYS A 78 8.56 -2.99 9.13
CA LYS A 78 7.10 -3.14 9.15
C LYS A 78 6.51 -2.68 7.83
N PRO A 79 5.67 -3.48 7.17
CA PRO A 79 4.90 -2.99 6.03
C PRO A 79 3.81 -2.04 6.52
N ASN A 80 3.37 -1.13 5.65
CA ASN A 80 2.27 -0.21 5.98
C ASN A 80 0.93 -0.97 6.03
N PHE A 81 0.69 -1.86 5.08
CA PHE A 81 -0.53 -2.64 4.95
C PHE A 81 -0.30 -4.07 5.44
N LYS A 82 -0.78 -5.07 4.69
CA LYS A 82 -0.65 -6.48 5.03
C LYS A 82 0.78 -6.98 4.93
N ASP A 83 1.41 -6.76 3.79
CA ASP A 83 2.76 -7.22 3.48
C ASP A 83 3.46 -6.20 2.58
N PHE A 84 4.76 -6.37 2.37
CA PHE A 84 5.53 -5.45 1.53
C PHE A 84 5.14 -5.49 0.04
N ASN A 85 4.43 -6.54 -0.40
CA ASN A 85 3.95 -6.66 -1.76
C ASN A 85 2.69 -5.80 -1.99
N ASP A 86 1.73 -5.84 -1.07
CA ASP A 86 0.54 -4.98 -1.10
C ASP A 86 0.95 -3.51 -1.10
N ASP A 87 1.89 -3.15 -0.24
CA ASP A 87 2.44 -1.82 -0.26
C ASP A 87 3.14 -1.45 -1.60
N LEU A 88 3.87 -2.38 -2.23
CA LEU A 88 4.51 -2.14 -3.54
C LEU A 88 3.45 -1.89 -4.63
N ILE A 89 2.34 -2.63 -4.57
CA ILE A 89 1.20 -2.43 -5.46
C ILE A 89 0.64 -1.02 -5.26
N VAL A 90 0.44 -0.58 -4.01
CA VAL A 90 -0.06 0.76 -3.69
C VAL A 90 0.89 1.84 -4.21
N ALA A 91 2.20 1.72 -3.94
CA ALA A 91 3.19 2.68 -4.42
C ALA A 91 3.16 2.84 -5.95
N LYS A 92 3.08 1.72 -6.68
CA LYS A 92 3.00 1.75 -8.15
C LYS A 92 1.73 2.41 -8.67
N HIS A 93 0.58 2.16 -8.04
CA HIS A 93 -0.70 2.70 -8.52
C HIS A 93 -0.83 4.21 -8.25
N PHE A 94 -0.25 4.68 -7.15
CA PHE A 94 -0.28 6.10 -6.79
C PHE A 94 0.98 6.87 -7.17
N ASN A 95 1.97 6.21 -7.78
CA ASN A 95 3.27 6.81 -8.09
C ASN A 95 3.93 7.42 -6.83
N LEU A 96 3.85 6.72 -5.71
CA LEU A 96 4.47 7.11 -4.45
C LEU A 96 5.93 6.64 -4.42
N GLU A 97 6.75 7.36 -3.66
CA GLU A 97 8.11 6.91 -3.35
C GLU A 97 8.10 5.59 -2.57
N ASN A 98 9.19 4.82 -2.69
CA ASN A 98 9.28 3.49 -2.09
C ASN A 98 9.14 3.49 -0.56
N ASN A 99 9.56 4.56 0.10
CA ASN A 99 9.52 4.78 1.54
C ASN A 99 8.25 5.50 2.02
N PHE A 100 7.18 5.54 1.21
CA PHE A 100 5.92 6.15 1.61
C PHE A 100 5.39 5.57 2.92
N ILE A 101 4.65 6.40 3.65
CA ILE A 101 3.95 6.02 4.87
C ILE A 101 2.44 6.16 4.67
N LYS A 102 1.66 5.57 5.58
CA LYS A 102 0.19 5.59 5.56
C LYS A 102 -0.40 6.99 5.33
N THR A 103 0.19 8.03 5.92
CA THR A 103 -0.24 9.42 5.78
C THR A 103 -0.10 9.97 4.36
N ASP A 104 0.80 9.45 3.54
CA ASP A 104 0.91 9.84 2.13
C ASP A 104 -0.31 9.35 1.33
N CYS A 105 -0.77 8.13 1.61
CA CYS A 105 -2.02 7.62 1.03
C CYS A 105 -3.25 8.40 1.52
N GLN A 106 -3.29 8.77 2.80
CA GLN A 106 -4.40 9.56 3.35
C GLN A 106 -4.53 10.92 2.67
N LYS A 107 -3.41 11.60 2.36
CA LYS A 107 -3.43 12.86 1.61
C LYS A 107 -4.05 12.67 0.22
N LEU A 108 -3.71 11.57 -0.47
CA LEU A 108 -4.29 11.26 -1.78
C LEU A 108 -5.80 11.04 -1.69
N PHE A 109 -6.28 10.30 -0.69
CA PHE A 109 -7.71 10.06 -0.52
C PHE A 109 -8.46 11.32 -0.15
N PHE A 110 -7.86 12.18 0.66
CA PHE A 110 -8.43 13.48 0.98
C PHE A 110 -8.60 14.35 -0.27
N GLU A 111 -7.61 14.39 -1.16
CA GLU A 111 -7.74 15.16 -2.42
C GLU A 111 -8.80 14.57 -3.37
N MET A 112 -8.89 13.23 -3.45
CA MET A 112 -9.96 12.55 -4.20
C MET A 112 -11.35 12.85 -3.62
N GLU A 113 -11.48 12.78 -2.29
CA GLU A 113 -12.71 13.06 -1.56
C GLU A 113 -13.15 14.52 -1.80
N LYS A 114 -12.23 15.46 -1.61
CA LYS A 114 -12.44 16.88 -1.85
C LYS A 114 -12.88 17.16 -3.27
N ARG A 115 -12.26 16.51 -4.27
CA ARG A 115 -12.65 16.64 -5.68
C ARG A 115 -14.08 16.16 -5.91
N ALA A 116 -14.45 14.99 -5.40
CA ALA A 116 -15.82 14.47 -5.51
C ALA A 116 -16.85 15.40 -4.84
N VAL A 117 -16.55 15.89 -3.63
CA VAL A 117 -17.43 16.80 -2.88
C VAL A 117 -17.60 18.13 -3.61
N LEU A 118 -16.51 18.71 -4.13
CA LEU A 118 -16.57 19.97 -4.88
C LEU A 118 -17.34 19.82 -6.19
N PHE A 119 -17.15 18.70 -6.90
CA PHE A 119 -17.91 18.40 -8.11
C PHE A 119 -19.42 18.41 -7.84
N ILE A 120 -19.87 17.70 -6.80
CA ILE A 120 -21.29 17.65 -6.43
C ILE A 120 -21.80 19.04 -6.05
N LYS A 121 -21.06 19.77 -5.20
CA LYS A 121 -21.46 21.10 -4.71
C LYS A 121 -21.61 22.11 -5.83
N ASN A 122 -20.76 22.03 -6.85
CA ASN A 122 -20.69 22.99 -7.94
C ASN A 122 -21.35 22.48 -9.23
N PHE A 123 -22.03 21.32 -9.20
CA PHE A 123 -22.55 20.67 -10.39
C PHE A 123 -23.33 21.61 -11.32
N HIS A 124 -24.26 22.40 -10.77
CA HIS A 124 -25.07 23.36 -11.54
C HIS A 124 -24.40 24.71 -11.80
N LYS A 125 -23.19 24.93 -11.27
CA LYS A 125 -22.42 26.18 -11.39
C LYS A 125 -21.23 26.05 -12.35
N MET A 126 -20.79 24.83 -12.62
CA MET A 126 -19.71 24.54 -13.56
C MET A 126 -20.20 24.70 -15.00
N SER A 127 -19.33 25.21 -15.86
CA SER A 127 -19.53 25.11 -17.31
C SER A 127 -19.50 23.66 -17.78
N HIS A 128 -20.04 23.38 -18.97
CA HIS A 128 -19.99 22.05 -19.56
C HIS A 128 -18.56 21.53 -19.73
N GLU A 129 -17.61 22.41 -20.09
CA GLU A 129 -16.21 22.04 -20.28
C GLU A 129 -15.54 21.65 -18.95
N GLU A 130 -15.73 22.45 -17.90
CA GLU A 130 -15.21 22.16 -16.56
C GLU A 130 -15.80 20.86 -16.01
N MET A 131 -17.11 20.66 -16.16
CA MET A 131 -17.79 19.44 -15.74
C MET A 131 -17.22 18.21 -16.46
N ALA A 132 -17.06 18.27 -17.80
CA ALA A 132 -16.51 17.16 -18.57
C ALA A 132 -15.07 16.83 -18.16
N LYS A 133 -14.25 17.85 -17.91
CA LYS A 133 -12.86 17.69 -17.47
C LYS A 133 -12.76 17.02 -16.10
N GLU A 134 -13.49 17.53 -15.11
CA GLU A 134 -13.47 16.98 -13.74
C GLU A 134 -14.06 15.56 -13.72
N LEU A 135 -15.19 15.33 -14.41
CA LEU A 135 -15.78 14.01 -14.49
C LEU A 135 -14.83 13.01 -15.16
N LYS A 136 -14.09 13.42 -16.19
CA LYS A 136 -13.06 12.59 -16.82
C LYS A 136 -11.95 12.26 -15.84
N GLN A 137 -11.43 13.23 -15.08
CA GLN A 137 -10.41 12.99 -14.05
C GLN A 137 -10.90 11.96 -13.00
N ILE A 138 -12.12 12.14 -12.48
CA ILE A 138 -12.66 11.25 -11.45
C ILE A 138 -12.89 9.83 -12.01
N SER A 139 -13.58 9.73 -13.15
CA SER A 139 -14.01 8.44 -13.72
C SER A 139 -12.87 7.62 -14.35
N THR A 140 -11.83 8.27 -14.88
CA THR A 140 -10.76 7.57 -15.59
C THR A 140 -9.48 7.40 -14.78
N ILE A 141 -9.26 8.23 -13.74
CA ILE A 141 -8.03 8.21 -12.95
C ILE A 141 -8.33 7.89 -11.49
N ASP A 142 -9.14 8.70 -10.80
CA ASP A 142 -9.23 8.62 -9.34
C ASP A 142 -9.97 7.36 -8.89
N LEU A 143 -11.19 7.15 -9.39
CA LEU A 143 -12.03 6.02 -9.02
C LEU A 143 -11.39 4.67 -9.41
N PRO A 144 -10.90 4.45 -10.65
CA PRO A 144 -10.26 3.18 -10.99
C PRO A 144 -9.00 2.89 -10.17
N LYS A 145 -8.19 3.91 -9.83
CA LYS A 145 -7.03 3.74 -8.96
C LYS A 145 -7.46 3.33 -7.56
N TYR A 146 -8.45 4.00 -7.00
CA TYR A 146 -8.95 3.73 -5.66
C TYR A 146 -9.59 2.34 -5.55
N GLU A 147 -10.47 1.95 -6.47
CA GLU A 147 -11.13 0.63 -6.46
C GLU A 147 -10.11 -0.52 -6.50
N LYS A 148 -9.06 -0.36 -7.31
CA LYS A 148 -8.03 -1.40 -7.47
C LYS A 148 -7.18 -1.62 -6.21
N ILE A 149 -6.96 -0.56 -5.43
CA ILE A 149 -6.11 -0.63 -4.23
C ILE A 149 -6.92 -0.79 -2.94
N LYS A 150 -8.21 -0.41 -2.91
CA LYS A 150 -9.07 -0.46 -1.73
C LYS A 150 -9.01 -1.80 -0.99
N PRO A 151 -9.14 -2.98 -1.65
CA PRO A 151 -9.10 -4.28 -0.97
C PRO A 151 -7.78 -4.56 -0.23
N LYS A 152 -6.70 -3.85 -0.58
CA LYS A 152 -5.38 -3.98 0.04
C LYS A 152 -5.19 -3.08 1.26
N ILE A 153 -5.97 -2.01 1.35
CA ILE A 153 -5.75 -0.94 2.33
C ILE A 153 -6.89 -0.78 3.33
N GLU A 154 -8.11 -1.23 3.02
CA GLU A 154 -9.33 -0.95 3.81
C GLU A 154 -9.29 -1.48 5.24
N LYS A 155 -8.48 -2.51 5.51
CA LYS A 155 -8.24 -3.03 6.87
C LYS A 155 -7.26 -2.21 7.68
N TYR A 156 -6.50 -1.32 7.03
CA TYR A 156 -5.33 -0.65 7.60
C TYR A 156 -5.41 0.89 7.54
N LEU A 157 -6.36 1.43 6.77
CA LEU A 157 -6.65 2.83 6.55
C LEU A 157 -8.16 3.07 6.53
N GLU A 158 -8.58 4.22 7.06
CA GLU A 158 -9.97 4.68 6.93
C GLU A 158 -10.27 5.03 5.47
N THR A 159 -11.40 4.52 4.98
CA THR A 159 -11.82 4.58 3.57
C THR A 159 -13.30 4.97 3.43
N LYS A 160 -14.07 4.94 4.52
CA LYS A 160 -15.52 5.15 4.51
C LYS A 160 -15.92 6.55 4.04
N THR A 161 -15.13 7.58 4.34
CA THR A 161 -15.44 8.96 3.92
C THR A 161 -15.34 9.13 2.41
N LEU A 162 -14.30 8.56 1.81
CA LEU A 162 -14.11 8.55 0.36
C LEU A 162 -15.17 7.69 -0.33
N ASP A 163 -15.45 6.49 0.20
CA ASP A 163 -16.55 5.63 -0.29
C ASP A 163 -17.89 6.37 -0.30
N PHE A 164 -18.21 7.06 0.79
CA PHE A 164 -19.43 7.84 0.91
C PHE A 164 -19.49 8.98 -0.12
N SER A 165 -18.36 9.65 -0.35
CA SER A 165 -18.27 10.74 -1.32
C SER A 165 -18.46 10.25 -2.76
N TYR A 166 -17.87 9.10 -3.12
CA TYR A 166 -18.11 8.49 -4.43
C TYR A 166 -19.53 7.94 -4.59
N ASN A 167 -20.14 7.38 -3.55
CA ASN A 167 -21.54 6.97 -3.60
C ASN A 167 -22.48 8.17 -3.84
N LYS A 168 -22.24 9.29 -3.15
CA LYS A 168 -22.99 10.53 -3.38
C LYS A 168 -22.78 11.10 -4.78
N LEU A 169 -21.57 10.99 -5.32
CA LEU A 169 -21.27 11.39 -6.69
C LEU A 169 -22.08 10.56 -7.69
N SER A 170 -22.11 9.23 -7.53
CA SER A 170 -22.90 8.33 -8.39
C SER A 170 -24.37 8.72 -8.37
N GLN A 171 -24.96 8.92 -7.18
CA GLN A 171 -26.35 9.34 -7.04
C GLN A 171 -26.64 10.70 -7.69
N CYS A 172 -25.70 11.65 -7.60
CA CYS A 172 -25.81 12.94 -8.28
C CYS A 172 -25.84 12.76 -9.79
N LEU A 173 -24.91 11.97 -10.35
CA LEU A 173 -24.83 11.72 -11.79
C LEU A 173 -26.07 10.97 -12.30
N GLU A 174 -26.55 9.95 -11.58
CA GLU A 174 -27.79 9.24 -11.91
C GLU A 174 -29.00 10.17 -11.91
N ARG A 175 -29.12 11.04 -10.89
CA ARG A 175 -30.25 11.97 -10.78
C ARG A 175 -30.24 13.03 -11.87
N GLU A 176 -29.08 13.57 -12.22
CA GLU A 176 -28.98 14.70 -13.15
C GLU A 176 -28.86 14.25 -14.61
N LEU A 177 -28.07 13.21 -14.90
CA LEU A 177 -27.87 12.67 -16.26
C LEU A 177 -28.86 11.57 -16.62
N GLY A 178 -29.40 10.83 -15.64
CA GLY A 178 -30.47 9.88 -15.87
C GLY A 178 -31.78 10.55 -16.30
N LYS A 179 -32.04 11.78 -15.83
CA LYS A 179 -33.17 12.60 -16.31
C LYS A 179 -33.03 13.05 -17.76
N ALA A 180 -31.82 13.24 -18.26
CA ALA A 180 -31.57 13.68 -19.63
C ALA A 180 -31.87 12.61 -20.70
N ARG A 181 -32.11 11.35 -20.31
CA ARG A 181 -32.51 10.25 -21.22
C ARG A 181 -34.02 10.03 -21.31
N VAL A 182 -34.84 10.79 -20.57
CA VAL A 182 -36.31 10.61 -20.47
C VAL A 182 -37.07 11.81 -21.07
N VAL A 183 -36.43 12.60 -21.93
CA VAL A 183 -37.09 13.69 -22.69
C VAL A 183 -36.86 13.49 -24.17
#